data_AF-A0A1I0FU49-F1
#
_entry.id   AF-A0A1I0FU49-F1
#
_cell.length_a   1.000
_cell.length_b   1.000
_cell.length_c   1.000
_cell.angle_alpha   90.00
_cell.angle_beta   90.00
_cell.angle_gamma   90.00
#
_symmetry.space_group_name_H-M   'P 1'
#
loop_
_entity.id
_entity.type
_entity.pdbx_description
1 polymer ?
#
loop_
_entity_poly.entity_id
_entity_poly.type
_entity_poly.pdbx_seq_one_letter_code
_entity_poly.pdbx_strand_id
1 'polypeptide(L)'
;MFRVIISGRFGELDEAGRAAVLAASEVAFTERGAFTHDGTLSAFTFRCQVPAGPDDGEQDATRRAFAALDAYGQAYDVLRVAVTDMRAIKTRRRPA
;
A
#
# COMPACT_ATOMS: atom_id res chain seq x y z
N MET A 1 13.88 3.34 -0.19
CA MET A 1 12.47 3.44 -0.61
C MET A 1 11.87 2.05 -0.51
N PHE A 2 10.77 1.91 0.22
CA PHE A 2 9.99 0.69 0.27
C PHE A 2 8.77 0.84 -0.62
N ARG A 3 8.40 -0.24 -1.32
CA ARG A 3 7.14 -0.33 -2.04
C ARG A 3 6.26 -1.32 -1.29
N VAL A 4 5.15 -0.84 -0.75
CA VAL A 4 4.17 -1.67 -0.06
C VAL A 4 2.96 -1.82 -0.97
N ILE A 5 2.57 -3.07 -1.19
CA ILE A 5 1.39 -3.45 -1.95
C ILE A 5 0.50 -4.22 -0.99
N ILE A 6 -0.68 -3.69 -0.71
CA ILE A 6 -1.70 -4.34 0.10
C ILE A 6 -2.81 -4.74 -0.86
N SER A 7 -3.03 -6.04 -1.00
CA SER A 7 -4.11 -6.60 -1.80
C SER A 7 -5.19 -7.05 -0.83
N GLY A 8 -6.41 -6.57 -1.06
CA GLY A 8 -7.53 -6.83 -0.19
C GLY A 8 -8.84 -6.88 -0.95
N ARG A 9 -9.89 -7.18 -0.21
CA ARG A 9 -11.26 -7.09 -0.68
C ARG A 9 -11.93 -5.93 0.02
N PHE A 10 -12.73 -5.18 -0.73
CA PHE A 10 -13.53 -4.13 -0.14
C PHE A 10 -14.69 -4.76 0.66
N GLY A 11 -14.88 -4.28 1.88
CA GLY A 11 -15.98 -4.72 2.75
C GLY A 11 -17.28 -4.02 2.38
N GLU A 12 -18.07 -3.66 3.39
CA GLU A 12 -19.19 -2.74 3.21
C GLU A 12 -18.65 -1.34 2.89
N LEU A 13 -18.72 -0.99 1.61
CA LEU A 13 -18.22 0.28 1.10
C LEU A 13 -19.39 1.22 0.85
N ASP A 14 -19.53 2.18 1.75
CA ASP A 14 -20.50 3.25 1.63
C ASP A 14 -20.13 4.20 0.49
N GLU A 15 -21.06 5.04 0.06
CA GLU A 15 -20.87 5.92 -1.11
C GLU A 15 -19.71 6.90 -0.89
N ALA A 16 -19.53 7.39 0.34
CA ALA A 16 -18.39 8.22 0.72
C ALA A 16 -17.05 7.49 0.56
N GLY A 17 -17.03 6.20 0.92
CA GLY A 17 -15.85 5.36 0.74
C GLY A 17 -15.50 5.15 -0.72
N ARG A 18 -16.51 4.93 -1.56
CA ARG A 18 -16.33 4.74 -3.00
C ARG A 18 -15.77 6.01 -3.61
N ALA A 19 -16.30 7.17 -3.23
CA ALA A 19 -15.79 8.46 -3.68
C ALA A 19 -14.33 8.69 -3.26
N ALA A 20 -13.95 8.34 -2.03
CA ALA A 20 -12.58 8.45 -1.56
C ALA A 20 -11.62 7.52 -2.31
N VAL A 21 -12.03 6.27 -2.57
CA VAL A 21 -11.27 5.30 -3.36
C VAL A 21 -11.15 5.74 -4.81
N LEU A 22 -12.22 6.24 -5.43
CA LEU A 22 -12.19 6.78 -6.79
C LEU A 22 -11.30 8.02 -6.88
N ALA A 23 -11.36 8.92 -5.91
CA ALA A 23 -10.50 10.10 -5.85
C ALA A 23 -9.02 9.74 -5.67
N ALA A 24 -8.74 8.63 -4.99
CA ALA A 24 -7.40 8.06 -4.83
C ALA A 24 -7.09 6.93 -5.83
N SER A 25 -7.90 6.77 -6.87
CA SER A 25 -7.73 5.71 -7.86
C SER A 25 -6.63 6.08 -8.83
N GLU A 26 -5.40 5.65 -8.55
CA GLU A 26 -4.25 5.85 -9.42
C GLU A 26 -3.44 4.56 -9.58
N VAL A 27 -2.87 4.40 -10.78
CA VAL A 27 -1.96 3.28 -11.10
C VAL A 27 -0.51 3.73 -10.86
N ALA A 28 -0.25 4.36 -9.73
CA ALA A 28 1.06 4.88 -9.35
C ALA A 28 1.39 4.54 -7.89
N PHE A 29 2.68 4.47 -7.55
CA PHE A 29 3.10 4.41 -6.16
C PHE A 29 3.22 5.85 -5.66
N THR A 30 2.35 6.27 -4.75
CA THR A 30 2.39 7.60 -4.14
C THR A 30 2.72 7.49 -2.64
N GLU A 31 3.26 8.54 -2.04
CA GLU A 31 3.56 8.54 -0.59
C GLU A 31 2.30 8.50 0.28
N ARG A 32 1.18 9.00 -0.26
CA ARG A 32 -0.13 8.88 0.38
C ARG A 32 -0.78 7.51 0.17
N GLY A 33 -0.29 6.76 -0.82
CA GLY A 33 -0.89 5.52 -1.28
C GLY A 33 -1.97 5.76 -2.35
N ALA A 34 -2.02 4.87 -3.32
CA ALA A 34 -3.02 4.86 -4.38
C ALA A 34 -3.80 3.56 -4.34
N PHE A 35 -5.10 3.65 -4.58
CA PHE A 35 -5.94 2.47 -4.74
C PHE A 35 -6.04 2.10 -6.21
N THR A 36 -6.02 0.81 -6.47
CA THR A 36 -6.42 0.25 -7.76
C THR A 36 -7.56 -0.70 -7.47
N HIS A 37 -8.73 -0.48 -8.07
CA HIS A 37 -9.89 -1.35 -7.88
C HIS A 37 -10.13 -2.17 -9.14
N ASP A 38 -10.70 -3.37 -8.97
CA ASP A 38 -11.28 -4.09 -10.09
C ASP A 38 -12.55 -3.36 -10.58
N GLY A 39 -12.97 -3.56 -11.84
CA GLY A 39 -14.19 -2.97 -12.38
C GLY A 39 -15.46 -3.33 -11.59
N THR A 40 -15.41 -4.42 -10.83
CA THR A 40 -16.49 -4.86 -9.93
C THR A 40 -16.41 -4.26 -8.52
N LEU A 41 -15.35 -3.50 -8.18
CA LEU A 41 -15.06 -2.99 -6.83
C LEU A 41 -15.05 -4.07 -5.72
N SER A 42 -14.92 -5.35 -6.10
CA SER A 42 -14.88 -6.47 -5.16
C SER A 42 -13.52 -6.59 -4.46
N ALA A 43 -12.46 -6.31 -5.22
CA ALA A 43 -11.08 -6.40 -4.80
C ALA A 43 -10.35 -5.08 -5.06
N PHE A 44 -9.41 -4.77 -4.19
CA PHE A 44 -8.57 -3.60 -4.30
C PHE A 44 -7.11 -3.95 -4.07
N THR A 45 -6.25 -3.15 -4.68
CA THR A 45 -4.81 -3.15 -4.45
C THR A 45 -4.41 -1.75 -4.05
N PHE A 46 -4.03 -1.57 -2.80
CA PHE A 46 -3.44 -0.35 -2.30
C PHE A 46 -1.93 -0.39 -2.49
N ARG A 47 -1.38 0.62 -3.15
CA ARG A 47 0.05 0.74 -3.44
C ARG A 47 0.58 2.00 -2.80
N CYS A 48 1.44 1.84 -1.82
CA CYS A 48 2.08 2.96 -1.13
C CYS A 48 3.59 2.86 -1.29
N GLN A 49 4.23 3.99 -1.59
CA GLN A 49 5.68 4.09 -1.48
C GLN A 49 6.04 4.78 -0.18
N VAL A 50 6.88 4.12 0.60
CA VAL A 50 7.35 4.68 1.86
C VAL A 50 8.80 5.10 1.68
N PRO A 51 9.13 6.40 1.87
CA PRO A 51 10.52 6.81 1.92
C PRO A 51 11.22 6.05 3.05
N ALA A 52 12.30 5.37 2.71
CA ALA A 52 13.05 4.57 3.67
C ALA A 52 14.20 5.41 4.21
N GLY A 53 14.16 5.74 5.50
CA GLY A 53 15.31 6.26 6.23
C GLY A 53 16.38 5.19 6.45
N PRO A 54 17.60 5.59 6.84
CA PRO A 54 18.73 4.66 7.02
C PRO A 54 18.48 3.57 8.07
N ASP A 55 17.63 3.84 9.08
CA ASP A 55 17.24 2.88 10.13
C ASP A 55 15.86 2.25 9.91
N ASP A 56 15.08 2.73 8.93
CA ASP A 56 13.75 2.20 8.69
C ASP A 56 13.82 0.80 8.08
N GLY A 57 13.15 -0.17 8.70
CA GLY A 57 13.00 -1.54 8.22
C GLY A 57 11.65 -1.78 7.53
N GLU A 58 11.44 -3.01 7.03
CA GLU A 58 10.16 -3.41 6.42
C GLU A 58 8.97 -3.20 7.36
N GLN A 59 9.14 -3.43 8.67
CA GLN A 59 8.06 -3.22 9.64
C GLN A 59 7.62 -1.75 9.74
N ASP A 60 8.54 -0.80 9.62
CA ASP A 60 8.20 0.63 9.64
C ASP A 60 7.42 1.01 8.37
N ALA A 61 7.86 0.48 7.23
CA ALA A 61 7.14 0.62 5.97
C ALA A 61 5.73 0.03 6.01
N THR A 62 5.58 -1.17 6.59
CA THR A 62 4.25 -1.78 6.81
C THR A 62 3.37 -0.90 7.68
N ARG A 63 3.87 -0.43 8.83
CA ARG A 63 3.11 0.44 9.74
C ARG A 63 2.66 1.73 9.07
N ARG A 64 3.53 2.38 8.30
CA ARG A 64 3.18 3.60 7.55
C ARG A 64 2.16 3.34 6.45
N ALA A 65 2.28 2.21 5.74
CA ALA A 65 1.29 1.82 4.74
C ALA A 65 -0.07 1.55 5.38
N PHE A 66 -0.11 0.88 6.55
CA PHE A 66 -1.35 0.70 7.30
C PHE A 66 -1.91 2.01 7.84
N ALA A 67 -1.08 2.92 8.35
CA ALA A 67 -1.54 4.24 8.80
C ALA A 67 -2.12 5.08 7.65
N ALA A 68 -1.48 5.02 6.47
CA ALA A 68 -2.00 5.65 5.27
C ALA A 68 -3.34 5.03 4.84
N LEU A 69 -3.47 3.70 4.93
CA LEU A 69 -4.69 2.96 4.63
C LEU A 69 -5.82 3.27 5.64
N ASP A 70 -5.50 3.33 6.93
CA ASP A 70 -6.41 3.66 8.02
C ASP A 70 -6.93 5.10 7.93
N ALA A 71 -6.10 6.03 7.45
CA ALA A 71 -6.52 7.41 7.18
C ALA A 71 -7.65 7.54 6.13
N TYR A 72 -7.89 6.51 5.30
CA TYR A 72 -9.06 6.47 4.41
C TYR A 72 -10.34 6.04 5.14
N GLY A 73 -10.22 5.44 6.33
CA GLY A 73 -11.34 5.10 7.22
C GLY A 73 -12.33 4.10 6.63
N GLN A 74 -11.90 3.26 5.67
CA GLN A 74 -12.79 2.32 4.98
C GLN A 74 -12.77 0.93 5.60
N ALA A 75 -13.91 0.24 5.54
CA ALA A 75 -13.96 -1.18 5.87
C ALA A 75 -13.29 -2.00 4.77
N TYR A 76 -12.15 -2.62 5.08
CA TYR A 76 -11.40 -3.45 4.17
C TYR A 76 -11.00 -4.78 4.81
N ASP A 77 -10.90 -5.82 3.99
CA ASP A 77 -10.37 -7.12 4.37
C ASP A 77 -9.00 -7.30 3.69
N VAL A 78 -7.92 -7.33 4.49
CA VAL A 78 -6.57 -7.49 3.96
C VAL A 78 -6.30 -8.97 3.73
N LEU A 79 -6.18 -9.35 2.45
CA LEU A 79 -5.84 -10.71 2.04
C LEU A 79 -4.33 -10.93 2.04
N ARG A 80 -3.57 -9.94 1.56
CA ARG A 80 -2.12 -10.06 1.38
C ARG A 80 -1.44 -8.70 1.49
N VAL A 81 -0.33 -8.67 2.23
CA VAL A 81 0.60 -7.54 2.25
C VAL A 81 1.92 -8.01 1.66
N ALA A 82 2.42 -7.28 0.66
CA ALA A 82 3.72 -7.47 0.07
C ALA A 82 4.54 -6.19 0.25
N VAL A 83 5.60 -6.27 1.02
CA VAL A 83 6.58 -5.20 1.18
C VAL A 83 7.80 -5.55 0.35
N THR A 84 8.27 -4.58 -0.41
CA THR A 84 9.47 -4.73 -1.23
C THR A 84 10.44 -3.62 -0.84
N ASP A 85 11.57 -3.99 -0.21
CA ASP A 85 12.68 -3.07 -0.01
C ASP A 85 13.48 -2.92 -1.31
N MET A 86 13.38 -1.75 -1.94
CA MET A 86 14.16 -1.44 -3.15
C MET A 86 15.67 -1.32 -2.85
N ARG A 87 16.08 -1.17 -1.59
CA ARG A 87 17.49 -1.17 -1.15
C ARG A 87 18.06 -2.58 -1.07
N ALA A 88 17.25 -3.55 -0.64
CA ALA A 88 17.63 -4.96 -0.61
C ALA A 88 17.88 -5.50 -2.02
N ILE A 89 17.15 -5.00 -3.02
CA ILE A 89 17.31 -5.39 -4.43
C ILE A 89 18.70 -5.02 -4.99
N LYS A 90 19.40 -4.03 -4.42
CA LYS A 90 20.65 -3.50 -5.00
C LYS A 90 21.95 -3.93 -4.30
N THR A 91 21.89 -4.75 -3.24
CA THR A 91 23.09 -5.02 -2.45
C THR A 91 23.30 -6.50 -2.11
N ARG A 92 23.41 -7.36 -3.11
CA ARG A 92 24.34 -8.49 -2.96
C ARG A 92 25.76 -7.92 -3.01
N ARG A 93 26.25 -7.36 -1.90
CA ARG A 93 27.70 -7.31 -1.66
C ARG A 93 28.14 -8.74 -1.40
N ARG A 94 28.86 -9.31 -2.36
CA ARG A 94 29.56 -10.60 -2.24
C ARG A 94 30.51 -10.50 -1.02
N PRO A 95 30.45 -11.42 -0.04
CA PRO A 95 31.49 -11.48 0.98
C PRO A 95 32.82 -11.88 0.31
N ALA A 96 33.89 -11.25 0.78
CA ALA A 96 35.27 -11.34 0.26
C ALA A 96 35.83 -12.76 0.28
#